data_AF-A0A6L8B8D0-F1
#
_entry.id   AF-A0A6L8B8D0-F1
#
_cell.length_a   1.000
_cell.length_b   1.000
_cell.length_c   1.000
_cell.angle_alpha   90.00
_cell.angle_beta   90.00
_cell.angle_gamma   90.00
#
_symmetry.space_group_name_H-M   'P 1'
#
loop_
_entity.id
_entity.type
_entity.pdbx_description
1 polymer ?
#
loop_
_entity_poly.entity_id
_entity_poly.type
_entity_poly.pdbx_seq_one_letter_code
_entity_poly.pdbx_strand_id
1 'polypeptide(L)'
;MSGFPGKTPSSGADHANGTEGAFLDTNVLIYLLSDNTLKADIAQDLLRRGGVISVQVLNEFASVALRKTDLRLDEVREVLRGIRRFCRVEPLTIDTHELGLAYSARYRYSIHDSMILAAATLAGCTTLMSEDLHAGQTIGTEIRIRNPFAAAH
;
A
#
# COMPACT_ATOMS: atom_id res chain seq x y z
N MET A 1 7.35 8.98 -25.65
CA MET A 1 6.55 7.87 -26.19
C MET A 1 7.37 6.59 -26.09
N SER A 2 7.18 5.81 -25.03
CA SER A 2 7.69 4.44 -24.90
C SER A 2 6.67 3.67 -24.08
N GLY A 3 6.01 2.72 -24.74
CA GLY A 3 4.76 2.10 -24.31
C GLY A 3 4.92 1.04 -23.23
N PHE A 4 3.91 0.96 -22.37
CA PHE A 4 3.58 -0.23 -21.60
C PHE A 4 3.06 -1.32 -22.56
N PRO A 5 3.59 -2.55 -22.55
CA PRO A 5 3.07 -3.61 -23.38
C PRO A 5 1.74 -4.11 -22.81
N GLY A 6 0.69 -4.00 -23.62
CA GLY A 6 -0.60 -4.63 -23.37
C GLY A 6 -0.48 -6.16 -23.44
N LYS A 7 -0.74 -6.82 -22.32
CA LYS A 7 -1.30 -8.17 -22.30
C LYS A 7 -2.60 -8.14 -21.49
N THR A 8 -3.69 -8.51 -22.14
CA THR A 8 -4.95 -8.91 -21.52
C THR A 8 -4.75 -10.22 -20.76
N PRO A 9 -5.13 -10.33 -19.48
CA PRO A 9 -5.26 -11.64 -18.85
C PRO A 9 -6.53 -12.31 -19.36
N SER A 10 -6.39 -13.55 -19.81
CA SER A 10 -7.49 -14.46 -20.15
C SER A 10 -8.35 -14.74 -18.92
N SER A 11 -9.65 -14.80 -19.13
CA SER A 11 -10.65 -15.28 -18.18
C SER A 11 -10.28 -16.69 -17.69
N GLY A 12 -10.17 -16.81 -16.37
CA GLY A 12 -10.05 -18.06 -15.62
C GLY A 12 -10.53 -17.78 -14.20
N ALA A 13 -11.80 -18.09 -13.95
CA ALA A 13 -12.31 -18.20 -12.59
C ALA A 13 -11.69 -19.43 -11.91
N ASP A 14 -11.72 -19.41 -10.58
CA ASP A 14 -11.30 -20.43 -9.61
C ASP A 14 -9.83 -20.44 -9.17
N HIS A 15 -9.53 -19.59 -8.17
CA HIS A 15 -8.63 -19.96 -7.08
C HIS A 15 -9.23 -19.59 -5.71
N ALA A 16 -9.84 -20.60 -5.09
CA ALA A 16 -9.78 -21.00 -3.68
C ALA A 16 -9.48 -19.95 -2.57
N ASN A 17 -10.44 -19.85 -1.64
CA ASN A 17 -10.28 -19.94 -0.17
C ASN A 17 -9.20 -19.05 0.53
N GLY A 18 -9.65 -18.00 1.24
CA GLY A 18 -8.90 -17.33 2.32
C GLY A 18 -8.17 -16.04 1.92
N THR A 19 -8.77 -14.87 2.17
CA THR A 19 -8.12 -13.55 2.09
C THR A 19 -7.03 -13.39 3.15
N GLU A 20 -5.82 -13.89 2.89
CA GLU A 20 -4.57 -13.53 3.58
C GLU A 20 -3.74 -12.61 2.67
N GLY A 21 -4.24 -11.40 2.39
CA GLY A 21 -3.56 -10.43 1.53
C GLY A 21 -2.53 -9.58 2.29
N ALA A 22 -1.46 -9.14 1.61
CA ALA A 22 -0.56 -8.11 2.12
C ALA A 22 -1.15 -6.71 1.86
N PHE A 23 -1.17 -5.86 2.89
CA PHE A 23 -1.48 -4.45 2.74
C PHE A 23 -0.22 -3.68 2.35
N LEU A 24 -0.32 -2.81 1.34
CA LEU A 24 0.80 -1.99 0.85
C LEU A 24 0.65 -0.55 1.34
N ASP A 25 1.63 -0.06 2.08
CA ASP A 25 1.68 1.32 2.55
C ASP A 25 2.12 2.29 1.44
N THR A 26 1.82 3.58 1.60
CA THR A 26 2.24 4.65 0.70
C THR A 26 3.76 4.72 0.57
N ASN A 27 4.52 4.52 1.67
CA ASN A 27 5.98 4.57 1.64
C ASN A 27 6.62 3.45 0.80
N VAL A 28 5.93 2.34 0.59
CA VAL A 28 6.36 1.30 -0.36
C VAL A 28 6.06 1.75 -1.80
N LEU A 29 4.83 2.22 -2.04
CA LEU A 29 4.38 2.57 -3.39
C LEU A 29 5.09 3.80 -3.96
N ILE A 30 5.53 4.74 -3.12
CA ILE A 30 6.20 5.96 -3.62
C ILE A 30 7.53 5.65 -4.33
N TYR A 31 8.16 4.51 -4.02
CA TYR A 31 9.37 4.08 -4.73
C TYR A 31 9.14 3.73 -6.20
N LEU A 32 7.89 3.55 -6.64
CA LEU A 32 7.55 3.46 -8.07
C LEU A 32 7.97 4.73 -8.85
N LEU A 33 8.13 5.85 -8.15
CA LEU A 33 8.55 7.14 -8.72
C LEU A 33 9.99 7.52 -8.33
N SER A 34 10.74 6.63 -7.69
CA SER A 34 12.08 6.93 -7.17
C SER A 34 13.17 6.59 -8.18
N ASP A 35 14.24 7.39 -8.18
CA ASP A 35 15.48 7.09 -8.91
C ASP A 35 16.33 5.99 -8.24
N ASN A 36 15.96 5.54 -7.03
CA ASN A 36 16.58 4.38 -6.41
C ASN A 36 16.08 3.11 -7.11
N THR A 37 16.84 2.64 -8.09
CA THR A 37 16.48 1.50 -8.95
C THR A 37 16.19 0.22 -8.15
N LEU A 38 16.96 -0.06 -7.09
CA LEU A 38 16.76 -1.25 -6.27
C LEU A 38 15.41 -1.21 -5.52
N LYS A 39 15.10 -0.11 -4.85
CA LYS A 39 13.82 0.02 -4.14
C LYS A 39 12.65 0.16 -5.11
N ALA A 40 12.85 0.80 -6.27
CA ALA A 40 11.86 0.87 -7.33
C ALA A 40 11.51 -0.52 -7.88
N ASP A 41 12.51 -1.37 -8.13
CA ASP A 41 12.30 -2.75 -8.59
C ASP A 41 11.53 -3.58 -7.55
N ILE A 42 11.90 -3.46 -6.27
CA ILE A 42 11.19 -4.13 -5.15
C ILE A 42 9.72 -3.66 -5.09
N ALA A 43 9.48 -2.35 -5.19
CA ALA A 43 8.13 -1.80 -5.17
C ALA A 43 7.29 -2.25 -6.38
N GLN A 44 7.90 -2.30 -7.57
CA GLN A 44 7.25 -2.83 -8.77
C GLN A 44 6.87 -4.31 -8.62
N ASP A 45 7.77 -5.12 -8.07
CA ASP A 45 7.52 -6.55 -7.88
C ASP A 45 6.45 -6.81 -6.81
N LEU A 46 6.41 -6.02 -5.74
CA LEU A 46 5.31 -6.07 -4.78
C LEU A 46 3.98 -5.69 -5.42
N LEU A 47 3.95 -4.60 -6.19
CA LEU A 47 2.74 -4.19 -6.89
C LEU A 47 2.25 -5.28 -7.85
N ARG A 48 3.15 -5.91 -8.63
CA ARG A 48 2.79 -6.97 -9.59
C ARG A 48 2.20 -8.22 -8.92
N ARG A 49 2.62 -8.55 -7.70
CA ARG A 49 2.03 -9.63 -6.90
C ARG A 49 0.60 -9.31 -6.45
N GLY A 50 0.24 -8.03 -6.50
CA GLY A 50 -1.02 -7.52 -6.00
C GLY A 50 -1.04 -7.43 -4.48
N GLY A 51 -2.11 -6.85 -3.96
CA GLY A 51 -2.27 -6.63 -2.53
C GLY A 51 -3.53 -5.83 -2.22
N VAL A 52 -3.59 -5.32 -1.00
CA VAL A 52 -4.66 -4.44 -0.54
C VAL A 52 -4.07 -3.07 -0.24
N ILE A 53 -4.82 -2.03 -0.57
CA ILE A 53 -4.52 -0.64 -0.20
C ILE A 53 -5.81 0.03 0.24
N SER A 54 -5.72 1.22 0.83
CA SER A 54 -6.88 2.06 1.12
C SER A 54 -6.94 3.29 0.22
N VAL A 55 -8.10 3.95 0.18
CA VAL A 55 -8.23 5.28 -0.44
C VAL A 55 -7.27 6.30 0.19
N GLN A 56 -6.96 6.16 1.48
CA GLN A 56 -5.98 7.02 2.14
C GLN A 56 -4.58 6.85 1.52
N VAL A 57 -4.14 5.63 1.23
CA VAL A 57 -2.87 5.37 0.52
C VAL A 57 -2.83 6.06 -0.84
N LEU A 58 -3.95 6.00 -1.60
CA LEU A 58 -4.05 6.69 -2.89
C LEU A 58 -3.95 8.21 -2.76
N ASN A 59 -4.60 8.79 -1.74
CA ASN A 59 -4.57 10.24 -1.47
C ASN A 59 -3.17 10.71 -1.12
N GLU A 60 -2.46 9.96 -0.29
CA GLU A 60 -1.09 10.30 0.11
C GLU A 60 -0.11 10.13 -1.03
N PHE A 61 -0.24 9.05 -1.80
CA PHE A 61 0.55 8.88 -3.02
C PHE A 61 0.39 10.09 -3.94
N ALA A 62 -0.84 10.52 -4.20
CA ALA A 62 -1.11 11.69 -5.03
C ALA A 62 -0.47 12.96 -4.47
N SER A 63 -0.65 13.21 -3.17
CA SER A 63 -0.09 14.38 -2.49
C SER A 63 1.43 14.41 -2.55
N VAL A 64 2.08 13.27 -2.32
CA VAL A 64 3.54 13.16 -2.36
C VAL A 64 4.05 13.27 -3.79
N ALA A 65 3.42 12.60 -4.76
CA ALA A 65 3.80 12.67 -6.17
C ALA A 65 3.73 14.11 -6.68
N LEU A 66 2.63 14.82 -6.42
CA LEU A 66 2.47 16.22 -6.84
C LEU A 66 3.43 17.19 -6.16
N ARG A 67 3.90 16.87 -4.94
CA ARG A 67 4.80 17.76 -4.18
C ARG A 67 6.29 17.48 -4.44
N LYS A 68 6.65 16.21 -4.63
CA LYS A 68 8.05 15.76 -4.64
C LYS A 68 8.56 15.37 -6.04
N THR A 69 7.70 15.38 -7.05
CA THR A 69 8.07 15.05 -8.43
C THR A 69 7.57 16.13 -9.38
N ASP A 70 8.11 16.17 -10.60
CA ASP A 70 7.65 17.08 -11.66
C ASP A 70 6.39 16.56 -12.39
N LEU A 71 5.69 15.58 -11.82
CA LEU A 71 4.49 15.01 -12.43
C LEU A 71 3.31 15.96 -12.32
N ARG A 72 2.58 16.08 -13.43
CA ARG A 72 1.28 16.75 -13.49
C ARG A 72 0.18 15.83 -12.98
N LEU A 73 -0.96 16.42 -12.60
CA LEU A 73 -2.10 15.66 -12.08
C LEU A 73 -2.56 14.53 -13.00
N ASP A 74 -2.57 14.73 -14.32
CA ASP A 74 -2.95 13.68 -15.27
C ASP A 74 -1.98 12.50 -15.25
N GLU A 75 -0.68 12.74 -15.09
CA GLU A 75 0.33 11.70 -15.00
C GLU A 75 0.19 10.92 -13.69
N VAL A 76 -0.05 11.62 -12.57
CA VAL A 76 -0.39 10.99 -11.28
C VAL A 76 -1.64 10.12 -11.40
N ARG A 77 -2.67 10.58 -12.11
CA ARG A 77 -3.89 9.79 -12.36
C ARG A 77 -3.63 8.51 -13.13
N GLU A 78 -2.74 8.53 -14.12
CA GLU A 78 -2.34 7.31 -14.84
C GLU A 78 -1.62 6.32 -13.92
N VAL A 79 -0.69 6.80 -13.08
CA VAL A 79 0.01 5.94 -12.12
C VAL A 79 -0.98 5.31 -11.13
N LEU A 80 -1.91 6.10 -10.58
CA LEU A 80 -2.96 5.59 -9.69
C LEU A 80 -3.92 4.61 -10.37
N ARG A 81 -4.19 4.74 -11.68
CA ARG A 81 -4.93 3.72 -12.44
C ARG A 81 -4.13 2.42 -12.54
N GLY A 82 -2.82 2.52 -12.78
CA GLY A 82 -1.90 1.39 -12.76
C GLY A 82 -1.94 0.65 -11.42
N ILE A 83 -1.79 1.37 -10.31
CA ILE A 83 -1.82 0.79 -8.95
C ILE A 83 -3.14 0.06 -8.69
N ARG A 84 -4.28 0.70 -8.98
CA ARG A 84 -5.62 0.13 -8.74
C ARG A 84 -5.94 -1.11 -9.60
N ARG A 85 -5.16 -1.37 -10.65
CA ARG A 85 -5.32 -2.59 -11.45
C ARG A 85 -4.77 -3.83 -10.74
N PHE A 86 -3.80 -3.66 -9.85
CA PHE A 86 -3.16 -4.76 -9.13
C PHE A 86 -3.62 -4.90 -7.67
N CYS A 87 -4.20 -3.85 -7.10
CA CYS A 87 -4.62 -3.84 -5.70
C CYS A 87 -6.15 -3.80 -5.54
N ARG A 88 -6.67 -4.56 -4.57
CA ARG A 88 -7.99 -4.29 -3.98
C ARG A 88 -7.91 -2.98 -3.20
N VAL A 89 -8.88 -2.09 -3.42
CA VAL A 89 -8.90 -0.77 -2.76
C VAL A 89 -10.02 -0.74 -1.73
N GLU A 90 -9.65 -0.55 -0.48
CA GLU A 90 -10.59 -0.38 0.64
C GLU A 90 -10.98 1.10 0.82
N PRO A 91 -12.26 1.40 1.08
CA PRO A 91 -12.71 2.76 1.35
C PRO A 91 -12.16 3.27 2.69
N LEU A 92 -12.03 4.59 2.81
CA LEU A 92 -11.85 5.22 4.12
C LEU A 92 -13.23 5.44 4.75
N THR A 93 -13.48 4.77 5.88
CA THR A 93 -14.80 4.77 6.55
C THR A 93 -14.69 5.32 7.96
N ILE A 94 -15.85 5.58 8.60
CA ILE A 94 -15.90 5.93 10.02
C ILE A 94 -15.31 4.80 10.88
N ASP A 95 -15.57 3.54 10.53
CA ASP A 95 -15.02 2.39 11.25
C ASP A 95 -13.49 2.36 11.18
N THR A 96 -12.91 2.67 10.01
CA THR A 96 -11.45 2.84 9.86
C THR A 96 -10.94 3.95 10.77
N HIS A 97 -11.69 5.06 10.87
CA HIS A 97 -11.31 6.20 11.70
C HIS A 97 -11.31 5.86 13.19
N GLU A 98 -12.42 5.31 13.70
CA GLU A 98 -12.56 4.95 15.11
C GLU A 98 -11.53 3.91 15.55
N LEU A 99 -11.31 2.88 14.72
CA LEU A 99 -10.27 1.88 14.99
C LEU A 99 -8.87 2.50 14.94
N GLY A 100 -8.61 3.40 13.99
CA GLY A 100 -7.35 4.14 13.90
C GLY A 100 -7.08 5.00 15.12
N LEU A 101 -8.09 5.71 15.66
CA LEU A 101 -7.95 6.46 16.90
C LEU A 101 -7.65 5.55 18.09
N ALA A 102 -8.34 4.40 18.18
CA ALA A 102 -8.08 3.40 19.21
C ALA A 102 -6.65 2.85 19.12
N TYR A 103 -6.14 2.59 17.92
CA TYR A 103 -4.77 2.15 17.68
C TYR A 103 -3.74 3.22 18.02
N SER A 104 -3.98 4.48 17.67
CA SER A 104 -3.09 5.58 18.04
C SER A 104 -3.00 5.73 19.56
N ALA A 105 -4.14 5.67 20.25
CA ALA A 105 -4.18 5.75 21.71
C ALA A 105 -3.45 4.58 22.38
N ARG A 106 -3.67 3.35 21.89
CA ARG A 106 -3.14 2.11 22.48
C ARG A 106 -1.66 1.88 22.19
N TYR A 107 -1.25 2.05 20.94
CA TYR A 107 0.07 1.69 20.44
C TYR A 107 0.99 2.90 20.23
N ARG A 108 0.49 4.12 20.45
CA ARG A 108 1.24 5.37 20.32
C ARG A 108 1.81 5.66 18.92
N TYR A 109 1.26 5.01 17.89
CA TYR A 109 1.53 5.39 16.51
C TYR A 109 0.92 6.76 16.21
N SER A 110 1.48 7.42 15.19
CA SER A 110 0.86 8.61 14.62
C SER A 110 -0.57 8.29 14.17
N ILE A 111 -1.42 9.31 14.06
CA ILE A 111 -2.79 9.12 13.54
C ILE A 111 -2.75 8.48 12.16
N HIS A 112 -1.83 8.95 11.30
CA HIS A 112 -1.62 8.45 9.96
C HIS A 112 -1.33 6.95 9.94
N ASP A 113 -0.26 6.53 10.63
CA ASP A 113 0.14 5.13 10.75
C ASP A 113 -0.98 4.25 11.32
N SER A 114 -1.72 4.79 12.28
CA SER A 114 -2.82 4.08 12.93
C SER A 114 -3.99 3.86 11.97
N MET A 115 -4.27 4.78 11.05
CA MET A 115 -5.29 4.59 10.02
C MET A 115 -4.88 3.55 8.99
N ILE A 116 -3.59 3.49 8.62
CA ILE A 116 -3.06 2.43 7.75
C ILE A 116 -3.22 1.06 8.40
N LEU A 117 -2.86 0.94 9.69
CA LEU A 117 -3.05 -0.29 10.46
C LEU A 117 -4.53 -0.69 10.61
N ALA A 118 -5.41 0.27 10.86
CA ALA A 118 -6.85 0.04 10.95
C ALA A 118 -7.43 -0.45 9.62
N ALA A 119 -7.05 0.19 8.50
CA ALA A 119 -7.47 -0.22 7.17
C ALA A 119 -6.99 -1.64 6.84
N ALA A 120 -5.73 -1.96 7.13
CA ALA A 120 -5.19 -3.30 6.94
C ALA A 120 -5.94 -4.35 7.79
N THR A 121 -6.30 -4.00 9.03
CA THR A 121 -7.01 -4.91 9.94
C THR A 121 -8.43 -5.18 9.46
N LEU A 122 -9.18 -4.12 9.15
CA LEU A 122 -10.55 -4.25 8.64
C LEU A 122 -10.61 -4.98 7.30
N ALA A 123 -9.56 -4.89 6.50
CA ALA A 123 -9.44 -5.62 5.24
C ALA A 123 -9.12 -7.12 5.40
N GLY A 124 -8.85 -7.58 6.62
CA GLY A 124 -8.43 -8.95 6.93
C GLY A 124 -6.98 -9.25 6.50
N CYS A 125 -6.14 -8.23 6.35
CA CYS A 125 -4.75 -8.45 5.96
C CYS A 125 -3.93 -8.97 7.15
N THR A 126 -3.06 -9.95 6.91
CA THR A 126 -2.18 -10.51 7.96
C THR A 126 -0.78 -9.91 7.93
N THR A 127 -0.44 -9.16 6.87
CA THR A 127 0.85 -8.53 6.68
C THR A 127 0.68 -7.08 6.22
N LEU A 128 1.42 -6.16 6.82
CA LEU A 128 1.57 -4.78 6.36
C LEU A 128 2.99 -4.58 5.83
N MET A 129 3.12 -4.23 4.55
CA MET A 129 4.38 -3.85 3.92
C MET A 129 4.60 -2.35 4.13
N SER A 130 5.55 -1.98 4.99
CA SER A 130 5.87 -0.58 5.30
C SER A 130 7.36 -0.45 5.64
N GLU A 131 8.00 0.59 5.11
CA GLU A 131 9.41 0.90 5.42
C GLU A 131 9.57 1.57 6.78
N ASP A 132 8.73 2.58 7.04
CA ASP A 132 8.91 3.51 8.17
C ASP A 132 8.39 2.92 9.49
N LEU A 133 7.42 2.01 9.43
CA LEU A 133 6.88 1.37 10.61
C LEU A 133 7.91 0.40 11.21
N HIS A 134 8.67 0.89 12.18
CA HIS A 134 9.61 0.07 12.96
C HIS A 134 8.86 -0.93 13.84
N ALA A 135 9.31 -2.18 13.80
CA ALA A 135 8.80 -3.28 14.59
C ALA A 135 9.10 -3.09 16.09
N GLY A 136 8.14 -3.44 16.94
CA GLY A 136 8.30 -3.44 18.40
C GLY A 136 7.07 -3.89 19.18
N GLN A 137 5.88 -3.86 18.57
CA GLN A 137 4.65 -4.38 19.14
C GLN A 137 3.83 -5.12 18.07
N THR A 138 3.28 -6.28 18.45
CA THR A 138 2.18 -6.88 17.67
C THR A 138 0.98 -5.94 17.76
N ILE A 139 0.51 -5.45 16.61
CA ILE A 139 -0.73 -4.67 16.52
C ILE A 139 -1.89 -5.68 16.55
N GLY A 140 -2.55 -5.76 17.70
CA GLY A 140 -3.49 -6.85 17.99
C GLY A 140 -2.82 -8.22 17.95
N THR A 141 -3.54 -9.23 17.44
CA THR A 141 -3.06 -10.60 17.22
C THR A 141 -2.82 -10.93 15.74
N GLU A 142 -3.05 -9.99 14.81
CA GLU A 142 -3.38 -10.34 13.42
C GLU A 142 -2.43 -9.76 12.36
N ILE A 143 -1.79 -8.59 12.58
CA ILE A 143 -0.93 -7.96 11.56
C ILE A 143 0.56 -8.09 11.87
N ARG A 144 1.31 -8.61 10.90
CA ARG A 144 2.79 -8.60 10.86
C ARG A 144 3.29 -7.46 9.99
N ILE A 145 4.06 -6.54 10.56
CA ILE A 145 4.72 -5.48 9.80
C ILE A 145 6.02 -6.03 9.20
N ARG A 146 6.24 -5.81 7.89
CA ARG A 146 7.47 -6.20 7.20
C ARG A 146 7.99 -5.03 6.38
N ASN A 147 9.26 -4.71 6.56
CA ASN A 147 9.98 -3.77 5.70
C ASN A 147 10.48 -4.54 4.46
N PRO A 148 9.96 -4.25 3.25
CA PRO A 148 10.38 -4.95 2.05
C PRO A 148 11.78 -4.57 1.58
N PHE A 149 12.36 -3.48 2.09
CA PHE A 149 13.66 -2.95 1.69
C PHE A 149 14.79 -3.31 2.67
N ALA A 150 14.53 -4.21 3.64
CA ALA A 150 15.53 -4.60 4.65
C ALA A 150 16.81 -5.24 4.09
N ALA A 151 16.79 -5.75 2.85
CA ALA A 151 17.97 -6.28 2.15
C ALA A 151 18.58 -5.30 1.12
N ALA A 152 18.05 -4.08 1.03
CA ALA A 152 18.36 -3.09 0.00
C ALA A 152 19.06 -1.85 0.57
N HIS A 153 20.14 -2.09 1.35
CA HIS A 153 20.96 -1.06 1.99
C HIS A 153 22.17 -0.64 1.14
#